data_AF-A0A937VNR5-F1
#
_entry.id   AF-A0A937VNR5-F1
#
_cell.length_a   1.000
_cell.length_b   1.000
_cell.length_c   1.000
_cell.angle_alpha   90.00
_cell.angle_beta   90.00
_cell.angle_gamma   90.00
#
_symmetry.space_group_name_H-M   'P 1'
#
loop_
_entity.id
_entity.type
_entity.pdbx_description
1 polymer ?
#
loop_
_entity_poly.entity_id
_entity_poly.type
_entity_poly.pdbx_seq_one_letter_code
_entity_poly.pdbx_strand_id
1 'polypeptide(L)'
;MNLQRPNANDATRTANRSRSVVPMSGLCSRCLDGCTGNCEVFKASFRGRELIYPGPFGEITAGGDKDYPVDYSHLNIQGYALGARGLPPGVKGDPDTATFPSVNTETEYGWDIKVKMKVPI
;
A
#
# COMPACT_ATOMS: atom_id res chain seq x y z
N MET A 1 12.22 -15.91 2.52
CA MET A 1 10.96 -16.65 2.65
C MET A 1 9.85 -15.60 2.73
N ASN A 2 8.95 -15.54 1.74
CA ASN A 2 7.82 -14.59 1.81
C ASN A 2 6.73 -15.27 2.65
N LEU A 3 6.41 -14.68 3.81
CA LEU A 3 5.39 -15.21 4.73
C LEU A 3 3.97 -15.00 4.20
N GLN A 4 3.82 -14.18 3.16
CA GLN A 4 2.56 -13.93 2.47
C GLN A 4 2.55 -14.64 1.11
N ARG A 5 1.37 -15.08 0.67
CA ARG A 5 1.13 -15.42 -0.73
C ARG A 5 1.01 -14.14 -1.56
N PRO A 6 1.95 -13.83 -2.47
CA PRO A 6 1.89 -12.62 -3.29
C PRO A 6 0.77 -12.74 -4.34
N ASN A 7 0.32 -11.62 -4.91
CA ASN A 7 -0.55 -11.56 -6.10
C ASN A 7 -1.97 -12.13 -5.96
N ALA A 8 -2.37 -12.54 -4.77
CA ALA A 8 -3.74 -12.93 -4.43
C ALA A 8 -3.99 -12.68 -2.93
N ASN A 9 -4.86 -11.72 -2.63
CA ASN A 9 -5.23 -11.39 -1.27
C ASN A 9 -6.68 -10.88 -1.18
N ASP A 10 -7.34 -11.17 -0.06
CA ASP A 10 -8.68 -10.67 0.22
C ASP A 10 -8.73 -9.14 0.36
N ALA A 11 -7.69 -8.55 0.96
CA ALA A 11 -7.57 -7.10 1.13
C ALA A 11 -7.62 -6.35 -0.21
N THR A 12 -7.06 -6.94 -1.27
CA THR A 12 -7.08 -6.38 -2.64
C THR A 12 -8.21 -6.96 -3.49
N ARG A 13 -9.04 -7.85 -2.92
CA ARG A 13 -10.09 -8.61 -3.59
C ARG A 13 -9.56 -9.28 -4.86
N THR A 14 -8.41 -9.94 -4.75
CA THR A 14 -7.69 -10.55 -5.88
C THR A 14 -7.48 -12.05 -5.67
N ALA A 15 -7.47 -12.79 -6.78
CA ALA A 15 -7.26 -14.23 -6.76
C ALA A 15 -6.49 -14.69 -8.00
N ASN A 16 -5.60 -15.66 -7.81
CA ASN A 16 -4.94 -16.33 -8.92
C ASN A 16 -5.93 -17.22 -9.69
N ARG A 17 -5.77 -17.28 -11.02
CA ARG A 17 -6.48 -18.23 -11.88
C ARG A 17 -6.15 -19.69 -11.55
N SER A 18 -4.87 -19.97 -11.29
CA SER A 18 -4.35 -21.32 -11.04
C SER A 18 -4.19 -21.57 -9.56
N ARG A 19 -4.40 -22.83 -9.13
CA ARG A 19 -4.04 -23.29 -7.79
C ARG A 19 -2.53 -23.44 -7.63
N SER A 20 -1.85 -23.90 -8.68
CA SER A 20 -0.39 -23.97 -8.73
C SER A 20 0.19 -22.58 -8.96
N VAL A 21 0.81 -22.02 -7.93
CA VAL A 21 1.43 -20.70 -7.94
C VAL A 21 2.87 -20.77 -7.46
N VAL A 22 3.69 -19.87 -7.96
CA VAL A 22 5.07 -19.69 -7.49
C VAL A 22 5.01 -19.03 -6.10
N PRO A 23 5.55 -19.64 -5.04
CA PRO A 23 5.47 -19.08 -3.69
C PRO A 23 6.13 -17.70 -3.56
N MET A 24 7.20 -17.46 -4.33
CA MET A 24 8.00 -16.23 -4.19
C MET A 24 7.40 -15.03 -4.91
N SER A 25 6.82 -15.23 -6.09
CA SER A 25 6.22 -14.16 -6.90
C SER A 25 4.70 -14.15 -6.86
N GLY A 26 4.04 -15.22 -6.41
CA GLY A 26 2.58 -15.32 -6.44
C GLY A 26 1.98 -15.49 -7.84
N LEU A 27 2.80 -15.63 -8.89
CA LEU A 27 2.31 -15.85 -10.24
C LEU A 27 1.79 -17.29 -10.41
N CYS A 28 0.80 -17.47 -11.27
CA CYS A 28 0.39 -18.80 -11.70
C CYS A 28 1.58 -19.50 -12.39
N SER A 29 1.72 -20.82 -12.20
CA SER A 29 2.73 -21.61 -12.93
C SER A 29 2.66 -21.41 -14.45
N ARG A 30 1.47 -21.08 -14.95
CA ARG A 30 1.23 -20.62 -16.32
C ARG A 30 0.48 -19.29 -16.32
N CYS A 31 1.21 -18.21 -16.61
CA CYS A 31 0.66 -16.88 -16.89
C CYS A 31 0.26 -16.79 -18.38
N LEU A 32 -0.86 -16.12 -18.68
CA LEU A 32 -1.39 -15.99 -20.04
C LEU A 32 -1.78 -14.55 -20.30
N ASP A 33 -1.56 -14.11 -21.53
CA ASP A 33 -1.94 -12.77 -22.00
C ASP A 33 -3.47 -12.59 -21.98
N GLY A 34 -4.23 -13.59 -22.46
CA GLY A 34 -5.70 -13.62 -22.38
C GLY A 34 -6.27 -14.07 -21.03
N CYS A 35 -5.53 -13.93 -19.93
CA CYS A 35 -6.01 -14.37 -18.62
C CYS A 35 -7.13 -13.44 -18.13
N THR A 36 -8.36 -13.92 -18.06
CA THR A 36 -9.50 -13.21 -17.42
C THR A 36 -9.43 -13.26 -15.89
N GLY A 37 -8.26 -13.59 -15.33
CA GLY A 37 -8.06 -13.77 -13.90
C GLY A 37 -8.07 -12.45 -13.15
N ASN A 38 -8.33 -12.49 -11.85
CA ASN A 38 -8.45 -11.31 -11.01
C ASN A 38 -7.24 -11.16 -10.07
N CYS A 39 -6.03 -11.49 -10.52
CA CYS A 39 -4.82 -11.36 -9.70
C CYS A 39 -4.32 -9.92 -9.64
N GLU A 40 -3.45 -9.61 -8.68
CA GLU A 40 -2.93 -8.23 -8.50
C GLU A 40 -2.20 -7.74 -9.76
N VAL A 41 -1.45 -8.60 -10.46
CA VAL A 41 -0.80 -8.26 -11.73
C VAL A 41 -1.81 -7.91 -12.82
N PHE A 42 -2.91 -8.65 -12.92
CA PHE A 42 -3.97 -8.35 -13.89
C PHE A 42 -4.64 -7.02 -13.55
N LYS A 43 -5.02 -6.80 -12.29
CA LYS A 43 -5.57 -5.50 -11.89
C LYS A 43 -4.55 -4.37 -12.10
N ALA A 44 -3.25 -4.63 -11.95
CA ALA A 44 -2.20 -3.62 -12.09
C ALA A 44 -2.05 -3.15 -13.52
N SER A 45 -2.20 -4.04 -14.51
CA SER A 45 -2.14 -3.66 -15.92
C SER A 45 -3.28 -2.73 -16.33
N PHE A 46 -4.45 -2.80 -15.67
CA PHE A 46 -5.60 -1.95 -15.99
C PHE A 46 -5.76 -0.72 -15.08
N ARG A 47 -5.48 -0.87 -13.78
CA ARG A 47 -5.88 0.11 -12.75
C ARG A 47 -4.71 0.71 -11.98
N GLY A 48 -3.49 0.20 -12.17
CA GLY A 48 -2.21 0.75 -11.66
C GLY A 48 -2.27 1.39 -10.28
N ARG A 49 -2.56 2.70 -10.23
CA ARG A 49 -2.64 3.52 -9.02
C ARG A 49 -3.74 3.11 -8.03
N GLU A 50 -4.82 2.50 -8.50
CA GLU A 50 -5.93 2.13 -7.63
C GLU A 50 -5.62 0.94 -6.71
N LEU A 51 -4.71 0.06 -7.15
CA LEU A 51 -4.28 -1.11 -6.38
C LEU A 51 -3.43 -0.79 -5.15
N ILE A 52 -3.01 0.48 -5.00
CA ILE A 52 -2.24 0.90 -3.83
C ILE A 52 -3.08 0.77 -2.56
N TYR A 53 -4.41 0.87 -2.67
CA TYR A 53 -5.33 0.78 -1.53
C TYR A 53 -6.15 -0.52 -1.52
N PRO A 54 -6.50 -1.03 -0.32
CA PRO A 54 -7.44 -2.12 -0.16
C PRO A 54 -8.78 -1.86 -0.87
N GLY A 55 -9.39 -2.93 -1.38
CA GLY A 55 -10.47 -2.89 -2.37
C GLY A 55 -11.88 -2.52 -1.87
N PRO A 56 -12.06 -2.14 -0.60
CA PRO A 56 -13.09 -1.17 -0.23
C PRO A 56 -12.55 -0.12 0.76
N PHE A 57 -11.75 0.81 0.24
CA PHE A 57 -11.21 1.94 1.01
C PHE A 57 -12.33 2.76 1.66
N GLY A 58 -12.22 3.04 2.96
CA GLY A 58 -13.18 3.82 3.73
C GLY A 58 -14.29 3.01 4.41
N GLU A 59 -14.64 1.83 3.89
CA GLU A 59 -15.61 0.92 4.51
C GLU A 59 -14.96 -0.14 5.39
N ILE A 60 -13.67 -0.43 5.16
CA ILE A 60 -12.93 -1.44 5.93
C ILE A 60 -11.57 -0.93 6.41
N THR A 61 -11.09 -1.55 7.48
CA THR A 61 -9.69 -1.51 7.90
C THR A 61 -9.01 -2.80 7.46
N ALA A 62 -7.95 -2.72 6.64
CA ALA A 62 -7.23 -3.89 6.17
C ALA A 62 -6.24 -4.41 7.22
N GLY A 63 -6.31 -5.71 7.51
CA GLY A 63 -5.32 -6.44 8.32
C GLY A 63 -4.21 -7.06 7.47
N GLY A 64 -3.14 -7.51 8.13
CA GLY A 64 -2.09 -8.30 7.49
C GLY A 64 -2.44 -9.78 7.43
N ASP A 65 -2.28 -10.40 6.25
CA ASP A 65 -2.48 -11.83 6.00
C ASP A 65 -1.13 -12.58 5.97
N LYS A 66 -0.18 -12.17 6.83
CA LYS A 66 1.13 -12.85 6.94
C LYS A 66 1.17 -13.61 8.25
N ASP A 67 1.77 -14.79 8.21
CA ASP A 67 2.11 -15.53 9.42
C ASP A 67 3.37 -14.91 10.03
N TYR A 68 3.18 -13.99 10.97
CA TYR A 68 4.28 -13.28 11.63
C TYR A 68 4.86 -14.15 12.75
N PRO A 69 6.19 -14.24 12.88
CA PRO A 69 6.82 -15.02 13.96
C PRO A 69 6.63 -14.40 15.36
N VAL A 70 6.02 -13.22 15.43
CA VAL A 70 5.74 -12.45 16.64
C VAL A 70 4.33 -11.89 16.50
N ASP A 71 3.51 -12.05 17.53
CA ASP A 71 2.15 -11.49 17.58
C ASP A 71 2.03 -10.41 18.67
N TYR A 72 0.87 -9.76 18.79
CA TYR A 72 0.62 -8.72 19.78
C TYR A 72 0.61 -9.20 21.25
N SER A 73 0.59 -10.50 21.51
CA SER A 73 0.80 -11.03 22.87
C SER A 73 2.25 -10.95 23.31
N HIS A 74 3.19 -10.88 22.36
CA HIS A 74 4.63 -10.84 22.63
C HIS A 74 5.16 -9.43 22.93
N LEU A 75 4.39 -8.38 22.61
CA LEU A 75 4.83 -7.00 22.79
C LEU A 75 3.67 -6.10 23.18
N ASN A 76 3.94 -5.19 24.10
CA ASN A 76 2.97 -4.20 24.55
C ASN A 76 3.37 -2.83 23.99
N ILE A 77 2.55 -2.28 23.07
CA ILE A 77 2.84 -0.98 22.45
C ILE A 77 2.30 0.13 23.33
N GLN A 78 3.17 0.75 24.12
CA GLN A 78 2.87 2.00 24.85
C GLN A 78 3.41 3.20 24.05
N GLY A 79 2.71 3.54 22.97
CA GLY A 79 3.05 4.68 22.13
C GLY A 79 2.03 5.80 22.29
N TYR A 80 2.49 7.01 22.60
CA TYR A 80 1.70 8.23 22.45
C TYR A 80 2.16 8.92 21.16
N ALA A 81 1.24 9.18 20.23
CA ALA A 81 1.55 9.93 19.02
C ALA A 81 1.83 11.39 19.41
N LEU A 82 3.10 11.77 19.45
CA LEU A 82 3.51 13.13 19.82
C LEU A 82 4.06 13.88 18.60
N GLY A 83 3.20 14.70 18.01
CA GLY A 83 3.56 15.70 17.02
C GLY A 83 3.61 15.17 15.59
N ALA A 84 3.48 16.10 14.65
CA ALA A 84 3.64 15.88 13.23
C ALA A 84 4.51 17.00 12.64
N ARG A 85 5.38 16.64 11.68
CA ARG A 85 6.22 17.59 10.96
C ARG A 85 5.70 17.74 9.53
N GLY A 86 5.76 18.95 8.98
CA GLY A 86 5.30 19.24 7.61
C GLY A 86 3.83 19.64 7.51
N LEU A 87 3.14 19.83 8.63
CA LEU A 87 1.80 20.42 8.65
C LEU A 87 1.88 21.95 8.42
N PRO A 88 0.82 22.56 7.85
CA PRO A 88 0.75 24.01 7.68
C PRO A 88 0.94 24.77 9.01
N PRO A 89 1.48 26.00 8.98
CA PRO A 89 1.63 26.82 10.18
C PRO A 89 0.31 26.94 10.95
N GLY A 90 0.33 26.62 12.24
CA GLY A 90 -0.85 26.71 13.12
C GLY A 90 -1.71 25.46 13.21
N VAL A 91 -1.42 24.41 12.44
CA VAL A 91 -2.11 23.11 12.57
C VAL A 91 -1.42 22.29 13.66
N LYS A 92 -2.21 21.84 14.63
CA LYS A 92 -1.72 21.00 15.74
C LYS A 92 -1.44 19.61 15.19
N GLY A 93 -0.27 19.02 15.43
CA GLY A 93 0.08 17.69 14.93
C GLY A 93 -0.57 16.57 15.75
N ASP A 94 -1.87 16.40 15.60
CA ASP A 94 -2.68 15.35 16.24
C ASP A 94 -3.18 14.31 15.21
N PRO A 95 -3.67 13.13 15.64
CA PRO A 95 -4.12 12.08 14.73
C PRO A 95 -5.23 12.50 13.76
N ASP A 96 -6.03 13.51 14.13
CA ASP A 96 -7.16 14.00 13.33
C ASP A 96 -6.71 14.91 12.17
N THR A 97 -5.56 15.57 12.32
CA THR A 97 -5.00 16.49 11.32
C THR A 97 -3.83 15.89 10.54
N ALA A 98 -3.07 14.98 11.13
CA ALA A 98 -1.95 14.28 10.51
C ALA A 98 -2.43 13.14 9.59
N THR A 99 -3.34 13.45 8.67
CA THR A 99 -3.94 12.47 7.75
C THR A 99 -3.16 12.41 6.44
N PHE A 100 -2.96 11.19 5.92
CA PHE A 100 -2.23 10.98 4.66
C PHE A 100 -2.83 11.69 3.42
N PRO A 101 -4.15 11.96 3.30
CA PRO A 101 -4.69 12.72 2.17
C PRO A 101 -4.23 14.18 2.15
N SER A 102 -3.84 14.70 3.30
CA SER A 102 -3.37 16.09 3.45
C SER A 102 -1.88 16.24 3.17
N VAL A 103 -1.19 15.15 2.82
CA VAL A 103 0.25 15.14 2.54
C VAL A 103 0.50 15.73 1.15
N ASN A 104 1.30 16.79 1.08
CA ASN A 104 1.79 17.35 -0.18
C ASN A 104 3.09 16.62 -0.60
N THR A 105 3.09 16.03 -1.79
CA THR A 105 4.23 15.33 -2.40
C THR A 105 4.89 16.13 -3.53
N GLU A 106 4.54 17.41 -3.68
CA GLU A 106 5.21 18.32 -4.61
C GLU A 106 6.70 18.47 -4.25
N THR A 107 7.53 18.43 -5.29
CA THR A 107 8.99 18.52 -5.15
C THR A 107 9.56 19.56 -6.12
N GLU A 108 10.65 20.20 -5.71
CA GLU A 108 11.31 21.28 -6.45
C GLU A 108 12.82 21.05 -6.47
N TYR A 109 13.47 21.35 -7.60
CA TYR A 109 14.92 21.24 -7.73
C TYR A 109 15.54 22.57 -8.17
N GLY A 110 16.80 22.79 -7.79
CA GLY A 110 17.56 24.01 -8.09
C GLY A 110 18.01 24.74 -6.82
N TRP A 111 19.12 25.50 -6.95
CA TRP A 111 19.74 26.23 -5.84
C TRP A 111 19.18 27.66 -5.75
N ASP A 112 19.47 28.49 -6.75
CA ASP A 112 19.02 29.88 -6.80
C ASP A 112 17.66 30.06 -7.49
N ILE A 113 17.35 29.19 -8.47
CA ILE A 113 16.07 29.17 -9.18
C ILE A 113 15.45 27.79 -8.99
N LYS A 114 14.32 27.75 -8.29
CA LYS A 114 13.58 26.51 -8.03
C LYS A 114 12.61 26.22 -9.16
N VAL A 115 12.70 25.01 -9.71
CA VAL A 115 11.80 24.52 -10.75
C VAL A 115 10.92 23.43 -10.14
N LYS A 116 9.60 23.64 -10.17
CA LYS A 116 8.61 22.65 -9.72
C LYS A 116 8.57 21.47 -10.69
N MET A 117 8.61 20.26 -10.17
CA MET A 117 8.46 19.06 -10.99
C MET A 117 7.00 18.84 -11.40
N LYS A 118 6.78 18.30 -12.60
CA LYS A 118 5.43 17.98 -13.11
C LYS A 118 4.80 16.74 -12.44
N VAL A 119 5.62 15.91 -11.81
CA VAL A 119 5.17 14.68 -11.15
C VAL A 119 5.70 14.70 -9.73
N PRO A 120 4.86 14.43 -8.72
CA PRO A 120 5.33 14.32 -7.33
C PRO A 120 6.27 13.12 -7.17
N ILE A 121 7.42 13.35 -6.54
CA ILE A 121 8.35 12.33 -6.02
C ILE A 121 8.96 12.85 -4.73
#